data_AF-A0A960FND4-F1
#
_entry.id   AF-A0A960FND4-F1
#
_cell.length_a   1.000
_cell.length_b   1.000
_cell.length_c   1.000
_cell.angle_alpha   90.00
_cell.angle_beta   90.00
_cell.angle_gamma   90.00
#
_symmetry.space_group_name_H-M   'P 1'
#
loop_
_entity.id
_entity.type
_entity.pdbx_description
1 polymer ?
#
loop_
_entity_poly.entity_id
_entity_poly.type
_entity_poly.pdbx_seq_one_letter_code
_entity_poly.pdbx_strand_id
1 'polypeptide(L)'
;MPGDVAHTPAEADLPLIISVDDHVMEPKDLWQRELPASLRDRGPRVVRERVKLEFTGGHYGFTRGAPDGDWCDVWLFDDLVTPTGLLHAPAGMPREEQRNVPATYDDFRPGTYDQAARLADMDLNHVEAAINYPNIFPRFAGQGFLERADKDLALACLRIYN
;
A
#
# COMPACT_ATOMS: atom_id res chain seq x y z
N MET A 1 -12.07 53.17 8.15
CA MET A 1 -11.94 51.80 7.62
C MET A 1 -10.58 51.67 6.96
N PRO A 2 -9.55 51.11 7.62
CA PRO A 2 -8.42 50.54 6.89
C PRO A 2 -8.77 49.07 6.63
N GLY A 3 -8.95 48.74 5.34
CA GLY A 3 -9.43 47.42 4.91
C GLY A 3 -8.49 46.31 5.32
N ASP A 4 -9.08 45.16 5.66
CA ASP A 4 -8.39 43.88 5.86
C ASP A 4 -7.45 43.63 4.68
N VAL A 5 -6.15 43.76 4.94
CA VAL A 5 -5.13 43.26 4.03
C VAL A 5 -5.22 41.75 4.11
N ALA A 6 -5.57 41.09 3.01
CA ALA A 6 -5.65 39.64 2.98
C ALA A 6 -4.33 39.03 3.47
N HIS A 7 -4.38 38.38 4.64
CA HIS A 7 -3.24 37.75 5.31
C HIS A 7 -2.84 36.40 4.71
N THR A 8 -3.24 36.10 3.47
CA THR A 8 -2.91 34.82 2.84
C THR A 8 -1.45 34.85 2.40
N PRO A 9 -0.56 34.03 2.97
CA PRO A 9 0.83 33.93 2.52
C PRO A 9 0.89 33.46 1.06
N ALA A 10 1.95 33.84 0.34
CA ALA A 10 2.21 33.29 -0.98
C ALA A 10 2.60 31.81 -0.86
N GLU A 11 2.41 31.03 -1.92
CA GLU A 11 2.76 29.59 -1.95
C GLU A 11 4.24 29.35 -1.58
N ALA A 12 5.14 30.21 -2.05
CA ALA A 12 6.57 30.13 -1.75
C ALA A 12 6.92 30.43 -0.27
N ASP A 13 6.00 31.05 0.47
CA ASP A 13 6.16 31.36 1.89
C ASP A 13 5.55 30.26 2.79
N LEU A 14 4.87 29.27 2.21
CA LEU A 14 4.31 28.16 2.98
C LEU A 14 5.44 27.23 3.43
N PRO A 15 5.50 26.88 4.73
CA PRO A 15 6.43 25.86 5.18
C PRO A 15 6.12 24.52 4.51
N LEU A 16 7.11 23.64 4.48
CA LEU A 16 6.88 22.26 4.08
C LEU A 16 5.88 21.58 5.02
N ILE A 17 5.15 20.60 4.47
CA ILE A 17 4.07 19.90 5.16
C ILE A 17 4.64 18.70 5.91
N ILE A 18 4.09 18.46 7.12
CA ILE A 18 4.24 17.19 7.81
C ILE A 18 3.01 16.35 7.51
N SER A 19 3.17 15.26 6.76
CA SER A 19 2.10 14.28 6.53
C SER A 19 2.00 13.35 7.74
N VAL A 20 0.84 13.34 8.39
CA VAL A 20 0.58 12.50 9.57
C VAL A 20 -0.06 11.16 9.22
N ASP A 21 -0.41 10.95 7.96
CA ASP A 21 -1.08 9.74 7.47
C ASP A 21 -0.67 9.43 6.03
N ASP A 22 0.45 8.73 5.88
CA ASP A 22 0.89 8.13 4.64
C ASP A 22 0.91 6.61 4.77
N HIS A 23 0.92 5.91 3.63
CA HIS A 23 1.03 4.46 3.60
C HIS A 23 2.11 4.01 2.62
N VAL A 24 2.85 2.97 3.00
CA VAL A 24 3.79 2.28 2.12
C VAL A 24 3.17 0.98 1.62
N MET A 25 3.18 0.77 0.31
CA MET A 25 2.98 -0.57 -0.22
C MET A 25 4.20 -1.40 0.10
N GLU A 26 4.01 -2.52 0.80
CA GLU A 26 5.14 -3.33 1.22
C GLU A 26 5.93 -3.84 0.00
N PRO A 27 7.28 -3.78 0.00
CA PRO A 27 8.06 -4.33 -1.10
C PRO A 27 7.72 -5.80 -1.31
N LYS A 28 7.35 -6.17 -2.54
CA LYS A 28 6.82 -7.50 -2.88
C LYS A 28 7.75 -8.67 -2.50
N ASP A 29 9.04 -8.39 -2.37
CA ASP A 29 10.09 -9.35 -2.10
C ASP A 29 10.63 -9.29 -0.66
N LEU A 30 10.11 -8.39 0.20
CA LEU A 30 10.62 -8.14 1.56
C LEU A 30 10.82 -9.44 2.34
N TRP A 31 9.75 -10.20 2.56
CA TRP A 31 9.85 -11.44 3.33
C TRP A 31 10.57 -12.56 2.59
N GLN A 32 10.52 -12.57 1.26
CA GLN A 32 11.24 -13.57 0.46
C GLN A 32 12.75 -13.37 0.52
N ARG A 33 13.21 -12.13 0.74
CA ARG A 33 14.61 -11.77 0.97
C ARG A 33 15.03 -12.05 2.41
N GLU A 34 14.26 -11.57 3.38
CA GLU A 34 14.67 -11.51 4.79
C GLU A 34 14.36 -12.78 5.61
N LEU A 35 13.33 -13.56 5.25
CA LEU A 35 13.05 -14.80 5.99
C LEU A 35 14.15 -15.85 5.76
N PRO A 36 14.43 -16.69 6.78
CA PRO A 36 15.20 -17.91 6.59
C PRO A 36 14.59 -18.78 5.49
N ALA A 37 15.45 -19.46 4.71
CA ALA A 37 15.01 -20.27 3.57
C ALA A 37 13.92 -21.30 3.94
N SER A 38 13.99 -21.89 5.14
CA SER A 38 13.00 -22.84 5.66
C SER A 38 11.61 -22.24 5.92
N LEU A 39 11.48 -20.91 5.98
CA LEU A 39 10.22 -20.21 6.27
C LEU A 39 9.66 -19.46 5.07
N ARG A 40 10.41 -19.24 3.99
CA ARG A 40 10.00 -18.42 2.84
C ARG A 40 8.72 -18.90 2.16
N ASP A 41 8.56 -20.23 2.03
CA ASP A 41 7.37 -20.84 1.41
C ASP A 41 6.08 -20.58 2.22
N ARG A 42 6.22 -20.44 3.54
CA ARG A 42 5.13 -20.11 4.47
C ARG A 42 4.98 -18.61 4.71
N GLY A 43 6.02 -17.84 4.43
CA GLY A 43 6.06 -16.40 4.61
C GLY A 43 5.17 -15.64 3.63
N PRO A 44 4.95 -14.33 3.89
CA PRO A 44 4.20 -13.48 2.99
C PRO A 44 4.86 -13.42 1.61
N ARG A 45 4.02 -13.49 0.57
CA ARG A 45 4.47 -13.39 -0.82
C ARG A 45 3.39 -12.80 -1.72
N VAL A 46 3.83 -12.21 -2.83
CA VAL A 46 2.96 -11.77 -3.90
C VAL A 46 2.94 -12.82 -5.01
N VAL A 47 1.76 -13.14 -5.51
CA VAL A 47 1.56 -13.90 -6.76
C VAL A 47 0.81 -13.05 -7.75
N ARG A 48 1.15 -13.17 -9.05
CA ARG A 48 0.40 -12.50 -10.12
C ARG A 48 -0.60 -13.47 -10.75
N GLU A 49 -1.86 -13.08 -10.76
CA GLU A 49 -2.95 -13.90 -11.29
C GLU A 49 -4.09 -13.03 -11.83
N ARG A 50 -5.07 -13.66 -12.50
CA ARG A 50 -6.26 -12.98 -13.01
C ARG A 50 -7.32 -12.93 -11.90
N VAL A 51 -7.77 -11.74 -11.52
CA VAL A 51 -8.71 -11.53 -10.42
C VAL A 51 -9.90 -10.72 -10.90
N LYS A 52 -11.09 -11.04 -10.43
CA LYS A 52 -12.28 -10.19 -10.57
C LYS A 52 -12.65 -9.63 -9.20
N LEU A 53 -12.69 -8.32 -9.06
CA LEU A 53 -13.21 -7.68 -7.85
C LEU A 53 -14.73 -7.52 -7.95
N GLU A 54 -15.42 -7.72 -6.84
CA GLU A 54 -16.86 -7.62 -6.74
C GLU A 54 -17.21 -6.76 -5.52
N PHE A 55 -18.11 -5.79 -5.71
CA PHE A 55 -18.64 -5.00 -4.61
C PHE A 55 -20.16 -5.07 -4.64
N THR A 56 -20.72 -5.95 -3.81
CA THR A 56 -22.15 -6.23 -3.80
C THR A 56 -22.70 -5.95 -2.40
N GLY A 57 -23.61 -4.99 -2.29
CA GLY A 57 -24.31 -4.68 -1.02
C GLY A 57 -23.39 -4.26 0.13
N GLY A 58 -22.27 -3.58 -0.17
CA GLY A 58 -21.27 -3.19 0.85
C GLY A 58 -20.22 -4.25 1.15
N HIS A 59 -20.33 -5.45 0.55
CA HIS A 59 -19.35 -6.50 0.70
C HIS A 59 -18.35 -6.48 -0.45
N TYR A 60 -17.08 -6.35 -0.09
CA TYR A 60 -15.96 -6.53 -1.00
C TYR A 60 -15.63 -8.01 -1.11
N GLY A 61 -15.73 -8.56 -2.31
CA GLY A 61 -15.39 -9.93 -2.66
C GLY A 61 -14.45 -9.95 -3.86
N PHE A 62 -13.84 -11.10 -4.10
CA PHE A 62 -13.01 -11.29 -5.29
C PHE A 62 -12.96 -12.76 -5.70
N THR A 63 -12.78 -12.98 -7.01
CA THR A 63 -12.57 -14.32 -7.58
C THR A 63 -11.16 -14.40 -8.15
N ARG A 64 -10.36 -15.34 -7.64
CA ARG A 64 -9.00 -15.64 -8.11
C ARG A 64 -9.03 -16.56 -9.32
N GLY A 65 -8.03 -16.46 -10.20
CA GLY A 65 -7.93 -17.28 -11.39
C GLY A 65 -9.11 -17.10 -12.37
N ALA A 66 -9.80 -15.96 -12.32
CA ALA A 66 -10.95 -15.68 -13.17
C ALA A 66 -10.48 -15.53 -14.64
N PRO A 67 -10.94 -16.35 -15.60
CA PRO A 67 -10.51 -16.25 -17.00
C PRO A 67 -10.78 -14.85 -17.60
N ASP A 68 -11.88 -14.22 -17.19
CA ASP A 68 -12.32 -12.88 -17.57
C ASP A 68 -11.91 -11.79 -16.55
N GLY A 69 -11.10 -12.10 -15.53
CA GLY A 69 -10.62 -11.12 -14.55
C GLY A 69 -9.58 -10.15 -15.12
N ASP A 70 -8.97 -9.27 -14.32
CA ASP A 70 -7.81 -8.46 -14.71
C ASP A 70 -6.55 -8.94 -14.01
N TRP A 71 -5.37 -8.57 -14.52
CA TRP A 71 -4.12 -8.92 -13.84
C TRP A 71 -4.05 -8.23 -12.47
N CYS A 72 -3.67 -9.00 -11.46
CA CYS A 72 -3.61 -8.54 -10.08
C CYS A 72 -2.43 -9.16 -9.37
N ASP A 73 -1.74 -8.34 -8.57
CA ASP A 73 -0.78 -8.82 -7.59
C ASP A 73 -1.51 -9.12 -6.28
N VAL A 74 -1.46 -10.38 -5.84
CA VAL A 74 -2.22 -10.89 -4.70
C VAL A 74 -1.26 -11.31 -3.60
N TRP A 75 -1.44 -10.74 -2.41
CA TRP A 75 -0.71 -11.10 -1.21
C TRP A 75 -1.26 -12.41 -0.63
N LEU A 76 -0.36 -13.35 -0.36
CA LEU A 76 -0.62 -14.63 0.27
C LEU A 76 0.18 -14.76 1.56
N PHE A 77 -0.47 -15.13 2.66
CA PHE A 77 0.19 -15.49 3.92
C PHE A 77 -0.69 -16.43 4.75
N ASP A 78 -0.27 -17.68 4.90
CA ASP A 78 -1.11 -18.77 5.44
C ASP A 78 -2.51 -18.77 4.77
N ASP A 79 -3.60 -18.58 5.53
CA ASP A 79 -4.97 -18.50 5.04
C ASP A 79 -5.39 -17.09 4.57
N LEU A 80 -4.49 -16.10 4.64
CA LEU A 80 -4.76 -14.73 4.18
C LEU A 80 -4.52 -14.66 2.67
N VAL A 81 -5.53 -14.15 1.99
CA VAL A 81 -5.44 -13.81 0.56
C VAL A 81 -6.01 -12.41 0.40
N THR A 82 -5.19 -11.47 -0.06
CA THR A 82 -5.58 -10.07 -0.22
C THR A 82 -5.19 -9.58 -1.61
N PRO A 83 -6.15 -9.23 -2.49
CA PRO A 83 -5.84 -8.69 -3.80
C PRO A 83 -5.37 -7.23 -3.68
N THR A 84 -4.46 -6.83 -4.56
CA THR A 84 -4.12 -5.42 -4.75
C THR A 84 -5.17 -4.75 -5.62
N GLY A 85 -5.80 -3.69 -5.12
CA GLY A 85 -6.71 -2.84 -5.87
C GLY A 85 -6.06 -1.51 -6.24
N LEU A 86 -6.49 -0.90 -7.35
CA LEU A 86 -5.94 0.37 -7.84
C LEU A 86 -6.06 1.53 -6.83
N LEU A 87 -7.05 1.46 -5.93
CA LEU A 87 -7.26 2.47 -4.90
C LEU A 87 -6.30 2.33 -3.70
N HIS A 88 -5.45 1.31 -3.63
CA HIS A 88 -4.47 1.17 -2.55
C HIS A 88 -3.30 2.16 -2.65
N ALA A 89 -2.97 2.63 -3.85
CA ALA A 89 -1.91 3.61 -4.04
C ALA A 89 -2.06 4.49 -5.30
N PRO A 90 -3.20 5.18 -5.51
CA PRO A 90 -3.47 5.97 -6.72
C PRO A 90 -2.73 7.33 -6.74
N ALA A 91 -1.59 7.45 -6.06
CA ALA A 91 -0.81 8.69 -5.99
C ALA A 91 -0.40 9.15 -7.39
N GLY A 92 -0.73 10.40 -7.74
CA GLY A 92 -0.47 10.97 -9.06
C GLY A 92 -1.44 10.53 -10.18
N MET A 93 -2.44 9.70 -9.87
CA MET A 93 -3.47 9.29 -10.83
C MET A 93 -4.62 10.31 -10.87
N PRO A 94 -5.05 10.77 -12.07
CA PRO A 94 -6.22 11.63 -12.21
C PRO A 94 -7.46 11.02 -11.55
N ARG A 95 -8.27 11.84 -10.89
CA ARG A 95 -9.41 11.38 -10.09
C ARG A 95 -10.41 10.57 -10.91
N GLU A 96 -10.56 10.89 -12.19
CA GLU A 96 -11.46 10.25 -13.15
C GLU A 96 -10.99 8.83 -13.54
N GLU A 97 -9.70 8.51 -13.34
CA GLU A 97 -9.10 7.21 -13.64
C GLU A 97 -9.08 6.28 -12.42
N GLN A 98 -9.28 6.83 -11.22
CA GLN A 98 -9.31 6.07 -9.97
C GLN A 98 -10.56 5.20 -9.89
N ARG A 99 -10.37 3.89 -10.04
CA ARG A 99 -11.45 2.90 -10.11
C ARG A 99 -11.19 1.77 -9.12
N ASN A 100 -12.25 1.16 -8.60
CA ASN A 100 -12.14 -0.03 -7.77
C ASN A 100 -11.96 -1.29 -8.66
N VAL A 101 -10.75 -1.47 -9.18
CA VAL A 101 -10.37 -2.57 -10.09
C VAL A 101 -9.11 -3.27 -9.59
N PRO A 102 -8.87 -4.54 -9.97
CA PRO A 102 -7.60 -5.20 -9.67
C PRO A 102 -6.43 -4.39 -10.23
N ALA A 103 -5.31 -4.42 -9.52
CA ALA A 103 -4.09 -3.74 -9.92
C ALA A 103 -2.85 -4.58 -9.62
N THR A 104 -1.77 -4.19 -10.25
CA THR A 104 -0.43 -4.71 -10.08
C THR A 104 0.50 -3.61 -9.57
N TYR A 105 1.66 -3.97 -9.02
CA TYR A 105 2.67 -2.99 -8.60
C TYR A 105 3.15 -2.10 -9.76
N ASP A 106 3.04 -2.58 -11.00
CA ASP A 106 3.44 -1.85 -12.20
C ASP A 106 2.48 -0.71 -12.55
N ASP A 107 1.26 -0.72 -12.00
CA ASP A 107 0.25 0.34 -12.18
C ASP A 107 0.49 1.55 -11.27
N PHE A 108 1.40 1.45 -10.30
CA PHE A 108 1.67 2.49 -9.30
C PHE A 108 3.02 3.18 -9.53
N ARG A 109 3.13 4.43 -9.05
CA ARG A 109 4.41 5.13 -8.99
C ARG A 109 5.39 4.32 -8.13
N PRO A 110 6.68 4.21 -8.51
CA PRO A 110 7.68 3.54 -7.67
C PRO A 110 7.74 4.09 -6.24
N GLY A 111 7.46 5.39 -6.05
CA GLY A 111 7.44 6.03 -4.74
C GLY A 111 6.39 5.48 -3.76
N THR A 112 5.52 4.56 -4.17
CA THR A 112 4.59 3.88 -3.26
C THR A 112 5.24 2.69 -2.52
N TYR A 113 6.35 2.15 -3.03
CA TYR A 113 7.07 0.99 -2.44
C TYR A 113 8.60 1.12 -2.43
N ASP A 114 9.18 2.14 -3.06
CA ASP A 114 10.61 2.44 -3.07
C ASP A 114 10.90 3.74 -2.31
N GLN A 115 11.84 3.68 -1.36
CA GLN A 115 12.15 4.81 -0.48
C GLN A 115 12.76 5.99 -1.24
N ALA A 116 13.68 5.74 -2.19
CA ALA A 116 14.36 6.82 -2.90
C ALA A 116 13.40 7.55 -3.83
N ALA A 117 12.53 6.80 -4.52
CA ALA A 117 11.45 7.37 -5.31
C ALA A 117 10.42 8.12 -4.44
N ARG A 118 10.15 7.63 -3.22
CA ARG A 118 9.26 8.31 -2.27
C ARG A 118 9.77 9.69 -1.88
N LEU A 119 11.07 9.83 -1.61
CA LEU A 119 11.66 11.12 -1.27
C LEU A 119 11.49 12.14 -2.41
N ALA A 120 11.69 11.72 -3.66
CA ALA A 120 11.43 12.58 -4.82
C ALA A 120 9.94 12.97 -4.96
N ASP A 121 9.02 12.06 -4.65
CA ASP A 121 7.58 12.34 -4.63
C ASP A 121 7.20 13.28 -3.46
N MET A 122 7.88 13.20 -2.32
CA MET A 122 7.70 14.12 -1.19
C MET A 122 8.16 15.54 -1.53
N ASP A 123 9.32 15.68 -2.17
CA ASP A 123 9.82 16.98 -2.67
C ASP A 123 8.82 17.62 -3.64
N LEU A 124 8.26 16.83 -4.56
CA LEU A 124 7.24 17.31 -5.51
C LEU A 124 5.94 17.75 -4.83
N ASN A 125 5.59 17.10 -3.71
CA ASN A 125 4.33 17.33 -2.99
C ASN A 125 4.48 18.30 -1.80
N HIS A 126 5.61 19.01 -1.69
CA HIS A 126 5.90 19.98 -0.63
C HIS A 126 5.86 19.34 0.78
N VAL A 127 6.34 18.10 0.92
CA VAL A 127 6.34 17.34 2.19
C VAL A 127 7.76 17.24 2.75
N GLU A 128 7.96 17.66 4.01
CA GLU A 128 9.23 17.54 4.73
C GLU A 128 9.36 16.18 5.43
N ALA A 129 8.28 15.73 6.06
CA ALA A 129 8.27 14.50 6.84
C ALA A 129 6.92 13.79 6.72
N ALA A 130 6.95 12.47 6.79
CA ALA A 130 5.78 11.63 6.65
C ALA A 130 5.79 10.49 7.67
N ILE A 131 4.67 10.33 8.38
CA ILE A 131 4.40 9.12 9.17
C ILE A 131 3.82 8.07 8.22
N ASN A 132 4.54 6.97 8.02
CA ASN A 132 4.11 5.88 7.14
C ASN A 132 3.55 4.69 7.92
N TYR A 133 2.35 4.28 7.54
CA TYR A 133 1.65 3.12 8.05
C TYR A 133 1.69 1.95 7.05
N PRO A 134 1.42 0.72 7.53
CA PRO A 134 1.22 -0.41 6.64
C PRO A 134 0.02 -0.24 5.73
N ASN A 135 0.02 -0.95 4.61
CA ASN A 135 -1.03 -0.88 3.61
C ASN A 135 -1.75 -2.23 3.48
N ILE A 136 -1.41 -3.00 2.45
CA ILE A 136 -2.28 -4.07 1.94
C ILE A 136 -2.25 -5.29 2.86
N PHE A 137 -1.05 -5.86 3.08
CA PHE A 137 -0.89 -7.16 3.70
C PHE A 137 -0.80 -7.13 5.23
N PRO A 138 0.05 -6.29 5.86
CA PRO A 138 0.10 -6.20 7.31
C PRO A 138 -1.20 -5.65 7.90
N ARG A 139 -2.02 -4.99 7.08
CA ARG A 139 -3.28 -4.33 7.46
C ARG A 139 -3.04 -3.32 8.59
N PHE A 140 -4.10 -2.91 9.27
CA PHE A 140 -4.01 -1.96 10.38
C PHE A 140 -3.20 -2.56 11.54
N ALA A 141 -2.12 -1.87 11.93
CA ALA A 141 -1.29 -2.21 13.09
C ALA A 141 -0.82 -3.69 13.14
N GLY A 142 -0.54 -4.31 11.99
CA GLY A 142 -0.03 -5.69 11.92
C GLY A 142 -1.09 -6.78 12.12
N GLN A 143 -2.39 -6.44 11.96
CA GLN A 143 -3.50 -7.41 12.01
C GLN A 143 -3.27 -8.63 11.11
N GLY A 144 -2.69 -8.44 9.92
CA GLY A 144 -2.39 -9.53 8.99
C GLY A 144 -1.49 -10.61 9.60
N PHE A 145 -0.62 -10.25 10.55
CA PHE A 145 0.18 -11.20 11.34
C PHE A 145 -0.59 -11.72 12.55
N LEU A 146 -1.22 -10.82 13.30
CA LEU A 146 -1.90 -11.14 14.55
C LEU A 146 -2.99 -12.20 14.36
N GLU A 147 -3.67 -12.22 13.23
CA GLU A 147 -4.77 -13.14 12.95
C GLU A 147 -4.29 -14.54 12.52
N ARG A 148 -2.98 -14.79 12.35
CA ARG A 148 -2.47 -16.12 11.95
C ARG A 148 -2.30 -17.05 13.14
N ALA A 149 -2.46 -18.35 12.91
CA ALA A 149 -2.37 -19.36 13.96
C ALA A 149 -0.95 -19.54 14.50
N ASP A 150 0.05 -19.56 13.61
CA ASP A 150 1.47 -19.71 13.96
C ASP A 150 2.04 -18.37 14.44
N LYS A 151 2.07 -18.18 15.77
CA LYS A 151 2.54 -16.93 16.38
C LYS A 151 4.05 -16.73 16.27
N ASP A 152 4.81 -17.81 16.14
CA ASP A 152 6.26 -17.71 15.98
C ASP A 152 6.60 -17.19 14.58
N LEU A 153 5.93 -17.72 13.54
CA LEU A 153 6.05 -17.19 12.18
C LEU A 153 5.51 -15.76 12.08
N ALA A 154 4.35 -15.48 12.67
CA ALA A 154 3.77 -14.14 12.69
C ALA A 154 4.72 -13.11 13.32
N LEU A 155 5.31 -13.44 14.47
CA LEU A 155 6.28 -12.58 15.15
C LEU A 155 7.56 -12.40 14.34
N ALA A 156 8.05 -13.45 13.68
CA ALA A 156 9.20 -13.35 12.79
C ALA A 156 8.94 -12.38 11.62
N CYS A 157 7.78 -12.49 10.97
CA CYS A 157 7.41 -11.60 9.88
C CYS A 157 7.18 -10.15 10.33
N LEU A 158 6.58 -9.95 11.51
CA LEU A 158 6.40 -8.62 12.11
C LEU A 158 7.75 -7.96 12.45
N ARG A 159 8.71 -8.73 12.96
CA ARG A 159 10.07 -8.23 13.23
C ARG A 159 10.86 -7.89 11.97
N ILE A 160 10.53 -8.50 10.84
CA ILE A 160 11.11 -8.15 9.53
C ILE A 160 10.47 -6.87 8.98
N TYR A 161 9.19 -6.64 9.30
CA TYR A 161 8.46 -5.45 8.86
C TYR A 161 8.91 -4.18 9.58
N ASN A 162 9.18 -4.28 10.88
CA ASN A 162 9.67 -3.18 11.73
C ASN A 162 11.17 -2.93 11.55
#